data_AF-A0A9C8Q3T9-F1
#
_entry.id   AF-A0A9C8Q3T9-F1
#
_cell.length_a   1.000
_cell.length_b   1.000
_cell.length_c   1.000
_cell.angle_alpha   90.00
_cell.angle_beta   90.00
_cell.angle_gamma   90.00
#
_symmetry.space_group_name_H-M   'P 1'
#
loop_
_entity.id
_entity.type
_entity.pdbx_description
1 polymer ?
#
loop_
_entity_poly.entity_id
_entity_poly.type
_entity_poly.pdbx_seq_one_letter_code
_entity_poly.pdbx_strand_id
1 'polypeptide(L)' 'MTEWGGKRYWLIGASDGLGKALAHKISRRGAEVIVSARSEDKLMALVDELPGRASYQVLDVQDEDSIRSAVSTVG' A
#
# COMPACT_ATOMS: atom_id res chain seq x y z
N MET A 1 -12.69 -0.92 19.53
CA MET A 1 -12.27 -0.16 18.33
C MET A 1 -10.86 -0.60 18.00
N THR A 2 -10.56 -1.01 16.76
CA THR A 2 -9.21 -1.46 16.40
C THR A 2 -8.27 -0.27 16.24
N GLU A 3 -7.21 -0.22 17.03
CA GLU A 3 -6.17 0.81 16.94
C GLU A 3 -5.18 0.47 15.82
N TRP A 4 -5.13 1.33 14.81
CA TRP A 4 -4.20 1.24 13.67
C TRP A 4 -3.08 2.28 13.72
N GLY A 5 -3.24 3.32 14.54
CA GLY A 5 -2.27 4.41 14.65
C GLY A 5 -0.89 3.93 15.10
N GLY A 6 0.16 4.52 14.52
CA GLY A 6 1.55 4.18 14.85
C GLY A 6 2.03 2.82 14.32
N LYS A 7 1.20 2.13 13.52
CA LYS A 7 1.57 0.87 12.85
C LYS A 7 1.81 1.10 11.36
N ARG A 8 2.55 0.18 10.75
CA ARG A 8 2.83 0.14 9.32
C ARG A 8 2.10 -1.05 8.70
N TYR A 9 1.34 -0.79 7.63
CA TYR A 9 0.55 -1.80 6.92
C TYR A 9 0.99 -1.88 5.47
N TRP A 10 1.30 -3.10 5.01
CA TRP A 10 1.57 -3.37 3.60
C TRP A 10 0.33 -4.00 2.95
N LEU A 11 -0.27 -3.29 2.00
CA LEU A 11 -1.50 -3.66 1.34
C LEU A 11 -1.26 -4.02 -0.13
N ILE A 12 -1.45 -5.29 -0.47
CA ILE A 12 -1.33 -5.82 -1.82
C ILE A 12 -2.70 -5.79 -2.51
N GLY A 13 -2.73 -5.41 -3.79
CA GLY A 13 -3.98 -5.22 -4.56
C GLY A 13 -4.64 -3.87 -4.28
N ALA A 14 -3.88 -2.86 -3.88
CA ALA A 14 -4.39 -1.57 -3.43
C ALA A 14 -4.74 -0.57 -4.55
N SER A 15 -4.42 -0.88 -5.81
CA SER A 15 -4.56 0.06 -6.93
C SER A 15 -5.99 0.51 -7.24
N ASP A 16 -7.02 -0.22 -6.79
CA ASP A 16 -8.41 0.11 -7.09
C ASP A 16 -9.41 -0.50 -6.10
N GLY A 17 -10.68 -0.09 -6.21
CA GLY A 17 -11.82 -0.70 -5.51
C GLY A 17 -11.64 -0.81 -3.98
N LEU A 18 -11.77 -2.04 -3.47
CA LEU A 18 -11.70 -2.31 -2.03
C LEU A 18 -10.34 -1.97 -1.42
N GLY A 19 -9.26 -2.27 -2.14
CA GLY A 19 -7.90 -1.99 -1.68
C GLY A 19 -7.65 -0.49 -1.52
N LYS A 20 -8.05 0.31 -2.52
CA LYS A 20 -8.02 1.77 -2.44
C LYS A 20 -8.84 2.30 -1.26
N ALA A 21 -10.09 1.86 -1.13
CA ALA A 21 -10.97 2.28 -0.03
C ALA A 21 -10.40 1.92 1.35
N LEU A 22 -9.76 0.76 1.48
CA LEU A 22 -9.10 0.31 2.70
C LEU A 22 -7.85 1.15 3.01
N ALA A 23 -7.02 1.44 2.01
CA ALA A 23 -5.83 2.29 2.17
C ALA A 23 -6.21 3.66 2.74
N HIS A 24 -7.25 4.32 2.20
CA HIS A 24 -7.76 5.57 2.76
C HIS A 24 -8.24 5.44 4.21
N LYS A 25 -8.94 4.34 4.52
CA LYS A 25 -9.48 4.09 5.86
C LYS A 25 -8.36 3.84 6.88
N ILE A 26 -7.26 3.20 6.47
CA ILE A 26 -6.08 2.95 7.30
C ILE A 26 -5.29 4.25 7.50
N SER A 27 -4.99 4.96 6.42
CA SER A 27 -4.26 6.22 6.44
C SER A 27 -4.94 7.27 7.31
N ARG A 28 -6.27 7.44 7.22
CA ARG A 28 -7.05 8.34 8.08
C ARG A 28 -6.99 8.02 9.58
N ARG A 29 -6.58 6.80 9.95
CA ARG A 29 -6.40 6.40 11.36
C ARG A 29 -4.96 6.57 11.85
N GLY A 30 -4.11 7.24 11.09
CA GLY A 30 -2.73 7.56 11.49
C GLY A 30 -1.77 6.37 11.40
N ALA A 31 -2.11 5.35 10.60
CA ALA A 31 -1.16 4.31 10.24
C ALA A 31 -0.34 4.73 9.01
N GLU A 32 0.87 4.18 8.90
CA GLU A 32 1.64 4.21 7.67
C GLU A 32 1.15 3.11 6.72
N VAL A 33 0.92 3.47 5.46
CA VAL A 33 0.37 2.54 4.45
C VAL A 33 1.32 2.40 3.27
N ILE A 34 1.72 1.17 2.99
CA ILE A 34 2.44 0.82 1.77
C ILE A 34 1.45 0.15 0.84
N VAL A 35 1.27 0.69 -0.37
CA VAL A 35 0.35 0.14 -1.36
C VAL A 35 1.10 -0.58 -2.48
N SER A 36 0.63 -1.77 -2.85
CA SER A 36 1.26 -2.58 -3.88
C SER A 36 0.27 -3.11 -4.90
N ALA A 37 0.65 -3.04 -6.17
CA ALA A 37 -0.07 -3.55 -7.34
C ALA A 37 0.88 -3.55 -8.55
N ARG A 38 0.36 -3.97 -9.71
CA ARG A 38 1.12 -4.00 -10.97
C ARG A 38 1.19 -2.64 -11.68
N SER A 39 0.23 -1.76 -11.45
CA SER A 39 0.13 -0.47 -12.16
C SER A 39 0.73 0.66 -11.31
N GLU A 40 1.95 1.07 -11.64
CA GLU A 40 2.66 2.14 -10.92
C GLU A 40 1.89 3.46 -10.91
N ASP A 41 1.35 3.91 -12.05
CA ASP A 41 0.60 5.18 -12.15
C ASP A 41 -0.58 5.24 -11.18
N LYS A 42 -1.31 4.13 -11.02
CA LYS A 42 -2.44 4.03 -10.08
C LYS A 42 -1.97 4.08 -8.63
N LEU A 43 -0.80 3.50 -8.34
CA LEU A 43 -0.23 3.52 -6.99
C LEU A 43 0.27 4.91 -6.61
N MET A 44 0.96 5.60 -7.53
CA MET A 44 1.40 6.99 -7.34
C MET A 44 0.20 7.89 -7.05
N ALA A 45 -0.84 7.83 -7.88
CA ALA A 45 -2.07 8.60 -7.68
C ALA A 45 -2.72 8.29 -6.33
N LEU A 46 -2.74 7.02 -5.90
CA LEU A 46 -3.27 6.66 -4.59
C LEU A 46 -2.43 7.24 -3.45
N VAL A 47 -1.09 7.16 -3.51
CA VAL A 47 -0.22 7.71 -2.47
C VAL A 47 -0.43 9.22 -2.32
N ASP A 48 -0.57 9.95 -3.42
CA ASP A 48 -0.85 11.40 -3.41
C ASP A 48 -2.21 11.75 -2.79
N GLU A 49 -3.20 10.85 -2.87
CA GLU A 49 -4.52 11.06 -2.26
C GLU A 49 -4.59 10.70 -0.76
N LEU A 50 -3.60 10.00 -0.21
CA LEU A 50 -3.63 9.52 1.18
C LEU A 50 -3.21 10.62 2.16
N PRO A 51 -4.01 10.91 3.22
CA PRO A 51 -3.74 12.03 4.13
C PRO A 51 -2.62 11.77 5.16
N GLY A 52 -2.16 10.52 5.29
CA GLY A 52 -1.13 10.09 6.23
C GLY A 52 0.14 9.63 5.52
N ARG A 53 1.09 9.05 6.26
CA ARG A 53 2.31 8.49 5.68
C ARG A 53 1.95 7.36 4.72
N ALA A 54 2.34 7.51 3.46
CA ALA A 54 2.10 6.52 2.44
C ALA A 54 3.30 6.38 1.51
N SER A 55 3.52 5.16 1.02
CA SER A 55 4.47 4.84 -0.03
C SER A 55 3.91 3.74 -0.91
N TYR A 56 4.52 3.52 -2.07
CA TYR A 56 4.12 2.43 -2.96
C TYR A 56 5.28 1.51 -3.28
N GLN A 57 4.95 0.26 -3.62
CA GLN A 57 5.88 -0.71 -4.15
C GLN A 57 5.18 -1.49 -5.27
N VAL A 58 5.74 -1.43 -6.49
CA VAL A 58 5.25 -2.26 -7.59
C VAL A 58 5.49 -3.72 -7.26
N LEU A 59 4.46 -4.55 -7.43
CA LEU A 59 4.50 -5.98 -7.13
C LEU A 59 3.58 -6.73 -8.08
N ASP A 60 4.14 -7.75 -8.73
CA ASP A 60 3.36 -8.82 -9.32
C ASP A 60 3.41 -10.06 -8.41
N VAL A 61 2.25 -10.47 -7.89
CA VAL A 61 2.14 -11.63 -6.99
C VAL A 61 2.27 -12.96 -7.72
N GLN A 62 2.27 -12.96 -9.06
CA GLN A 62 2.50 -14.15 -9.86
C GLN A 62 3.99 -14.36 -10.19
N ASP A 63 4.83 -13.38 -9.91
CA ASP A 63 6.26 -13.38 -10.23
C ASP A 63 7.10 -13.46 -8.94
N GLU A 64 7.85 -14.55 -8.78
CA GLU A 64 8.62 -14.80 -7.57
C GLU A 64 9.76 -13.79 -7.37
N ASP A 65 10.39 -13.34 -8.46
CA ASP A 65 11.47 -12.34 -8.41
C ASP A 65 10.93 -10.97 -8.00
N SER A 66 9.74 -10.60 -8.49
CA SER A 66 9.00 -9.41 -8.09
C SER A 66 8.66 -9.44 -6.61
N ILE A 67 8.19 -10.58 -6.10
CA ILE A 67 7.94 -10.77 -4.66
C ILE A 67 9.22 -10.58 -3.86
N ARG A 68 10.31 -11.24 -4.25
CA ARG A 68 11.60 -11.17 -3.54
C ARG A 68 12.17 -9.75 -3.50
N SER A 69 12.08 -9.04 -4.62
CA SER A 69 12.50 -7.65 -4.72
C SER A 69 11.63 -6.72 -3.87
N ALA A 70 10.30 -6.90 -3.91
CA ALA A 70 9.37 -6.09 -3.13
C ALA A 70 9.55 -6.30 -1.62
N VAL A 71 9.70 -7.55 -1.16
CA VAL A 71 9.99 -7.86 0.25
C VAL A 71 11.28 -7.19 0.71
N SER A 72 12.33 -7.27 -0.10
CA SER A 72 13.63 -6.64 0.22
C SER A 72 13.54 -5.10 0.28
N THR A 73 12.65 -4.50 -0.51
CA THR A 73 12.46 -3.04 -0.55
C THR A 73 11.58 -2.54 0.60
N VAL A 74 10.53 -3.30 0.93
CA VAL A 74 9.57 -2.92 1.98
C VAL A 74 10.14 -3.15 3.38
N GLY A 75 10.95 -4.20 3.58
CA GLY A 75 11.63 -4.52 4.83
C GLY A 75 11.06 -5.73 5.55
#